data_AF-A0A0F9P8C8-F1
#
_entry.id   AF-A0A0F9P8C8-F1
#
_cell.length_a   1.000
_cell.length_b   1.000
_cell.length_c   1.000
_cell.angle_alpha   90.00
_cell.angle_beta   90.00
_cell.angle_gamma   90.00
#
_symmetry.space_group_name_H-M   'P 1'
#
loop_
_entity.id
_entity.type
_entity.pdbx_description
1 polymer ?
#
loop_
_entity_poly.entity_id
_entity_poly.type
_entity_poly.pdbx_seq_one_letter_code
_entity_poly.pdbx_strand_id
1 'polypeptide(L)'
;MTEQMLCEQRDILRMLKKPEEGMAENQHKKIKGYRDLSEEEIALMNEVKEMEAEVGRLVKKLSARVMPAEGLDPRWILIGRTDLQTGFMALVRAIARPATEL
;
A
#
# COMPACT_ATOMS: atom_id res chain seq x y z
N MET A 1 -6.86 1.74 -12.43
CA MET A 1 -5.97 2.46 -11.51
C MET A 1 -5.52 3.72 -12.22
N THR A 2 -5.97 4.90 -11.77
CA THR A 2 -5.66 6.16 -12.47
C THR A 2 -4.20 6.55 -12.27
N GLU A 3 -3.58 7.25 -13.22
CA GLU A 3 -2.17 7.68 -13.12
C GLU A 3 -1.88 8.50 -11.85
N GLN A 4 -2.87 9.27 -11.40
CA GLN A 4 -2.83 10.06 -10.19
C GLN A 4 -2.64 9.17 -8.94
N MET A 5 -3.34 8.05 -8.88
CA MET A 5 -3.25 7.10 -7.76
C MET A 5 -1.90 6.39 -7.66
N LEU A 6 -1.25 6.11 -8.80
CA LEU A 6 0.10 5.53 -8.84
C LEU A 6 1.16 6.53 -8.36
N CYS A 7 0.98 7.82 -8.68
CA CYS A 7 1.86 8.89 -8.23
C CYS A 7 1.81 9.03 -6.70
N GLU A 8 0.60 9.02 -6.14
CA GLU A 8 0.37 9.09 -4.69
C GLU A 8 0.98 7.90 -3.94
N GLN A 9 0.76 6.67 -4.43
CA GLN A 9 1.36 5.48 -3.82
C GLN A 9 2.89 5.53 -3.83
N ARG A 10 3.50 6.01 -4.92
CA ARG A 10 4.95 6.16 -5.01
C ARG A 10 5.48 7.19 -4.02
N ASP A 11 4.76 8.30 -3.83
CA ASP A 11 5.18 9.37 -2.92
C ASP A 11 5.01 8.94 -1.46
N ILE A 12 3.92 8.25 -1.12
CA ILE A 12 3.72 7.68 0.22
C ILE A 12 4.78 6.61 0.51
N LEU A 13 5.14 5.76 -0.47
CA LEU A 13 6.22 4.78 -0.29
C LEU A 13 7.58 5.45 -0.02
N ARG A 14 7.82 6.67 -0.52
CA ARG A 14 9.03 7.45 -0.19
C ARG A 14 9.02 7.95 1.25
N MET A 15 7.85 8.18 1.85
CA MET A 15 7.72 8.52 3.28
C MET A 15 8.06 7.34 4.19
N LEU A 16 7.89 6.11 3.69
CA LEU A 16 8.04 4.87 4.46
C LEU A 16 9.38 4.17 4.25
N LYS A 17 10.34 4.79 3.56
CA LYS A 17 11.68 4.19 3.41
C LYS A 17 12.31 4.00 4.79
N LYS A 18 12.32 2.76 5.26
CA LYS A 18 13.12 2.32 6.41
C LYS A 18 14.58 2.74 6.16
N PRO A 19 15.29 3.26 7.17
CA PRO A 19 16.73 3.47 7.03
C PRO A 19 17.38 2.10 6.83
N GLU A 20 18.37 2.03 5.94
CA GLU A 20 19.42 1.02 6.08
C GLU A 20 20.00 1.17 7.50
N GLU A 21 20.19 0.05 8.19
CA GLU A 21 20.59 -0.04 9.59
C GLU A 21 21.69 0.98 9.94
N GLY A 22 21.34 2.05 10.68
CA GLY A 22 22.35 2.99 11.18
C GLY A 22 21.98 4.48 11.33
N MET A 23 20.82 4.95 10.90
CA MET A 23 20.43 6.36 11.14
C MET A 23 19.00 6.49 11.63
N ALA A 24 18.87 6.50 12.97
CA ALA A 24 17.69 6.94 13.68
C ALA A 24 17.55 8.47 13.59
N GLU A 25 17.08 8.97 12.46
CA GLU A 25 16.46 10.29 12.37
C GLU A 25 15.28 10.14 11.41
N ASN A 26 14.07 10.12 11.95
CA ASN A 26 12.82 10.22 11.19
C ASN A 26 12.84 11.55 10.43
N GLN A 27 13.49 11.58 9.26
CA GLN A 27 13.40 12.71 8.35
C GLN A 27 11.99 12.70 7.77
N HIS A 28 11.08 13.40 8.46
CA HIS A 28 9.84 13.93 7.91
C HIS A 28 10.20 14.83 6.72
N LYS A 29 10.61 14.23 5.59
CA LYS A 29 10.77 14.94 4.33
C LYS A 29 9.36 15.32 3.92
N LYS A 30 9.00 16.57 4.21
CA LYS A 30 7.81 17.26 3.71
C LYS A 30 7.68 16.96 2.22
N ILE A 31 6.84 15.99 1.89
CA ILE A 31 6.45 15.79 0.49
C ILE A 31 5.47 16.90 0.21
N LYS A 32 5.82 17.76 -0.75
CA LYS A 32 4.99 18.88 -1.19
C LYS A 32 3.58 18.36 -1.50
N GLY A 33 2.57 18.84 -0.77
CA GLY A 33 1.16 18.44 -0.92
C GLY A 33 0.61 17.53 0.19
N TYR A 34 1.44 17.07 1.12
CA TYR A 34 1.01 16.26 2.26
C TYR A 34 1.24 16.98 3.59
N ARG A 35 0.35 16.72 4.55
CA ARG A 35 0.51 17.16 5.94
C ARG A 35 1.60 16.36 6.65
N ASP A 36 2.06 16.88 7.79
CA ASP A 36 2.91 16.11 8.70
C ASP A 36 2.08 15.01 9.39
N LEU A 37 2.68 13.81 9.53
CA LEU A 37 2.11 12.65 10.18
C LEU A 37 2.69 12.50 11.59
N SER A 38 1.86 12.12 12.55
CA SER A 38 2.35 11.75 13.89
C SER A 38 3.07 10.40 13.86
N GLU A 39 3.82 10.09 14.92
CA GLU A 39 4.50 8.80 15.06
C GLU A 39 3.50 7.63 15.05
N GLU A 40 2.33 7.81 15.68
CA GLU A 40 1.25 6.81 15.67
C GLU A 40 0.69 6.60 14.26
N GLU A 41 0.53 7.66 13.48
CA GLU A 41 0.05 7.58 12.10
C GLU A 41 1.08 6.89 11.18
N ILE A 42 2.38 7.12 11.42
CA ILE A 42 3.46 6.41 10.72
C ILE A 42 3.45 4.92 11.10
N ALA A 43 3.25 4.59 12.38
CA ALA A 43 3.16 3.21 12.85
C ALA A 43 1.99 2.48 12.15
N LEU A 44 0.80 3.09 12.12
CA LEU A 44 -0.37 2.55 11.39
C LEU A 44 -0.08 2.34 9.91
N MET A 45 0.62 3.28 9.26
CA MET A 45 0.97 3.15 7.85
C MET A 45 1.89 1.94 7.59
N ASN A 46 2.88 1.72 8.46
CA ASN A 46 3.75 0.55 8.38
C ASN A 46 2.97 -0.75 8.57
N GLU A 47 2.04 -0.79 9.53
CA GLU A 47 1.16 -1.93 9.78
C GLU A 47 0.31 -2.28 8.55
N VAL A 48 -0.30 -1.27 7.92
CA VAL A 48 -1.07 -1.43 6.67
C VAL A 48 -0.18 -1.99 5.54
N LYS A 49 1.05 -1.50 5.40
CA LYS A 49 2.00 -2.00 4.37
C LYS A 49 2.49 -3.42 4.63
N GLU A 50 2.68 -3.80 5.88
CA GLU A 50 3.02 -5.17 6.24
C GLU A 50 1.90 -6.13 5.85
N MET A 51 0.65 -5.77 6.16
CA MET A 51 -0.52 -6.54 5.79
C MET A 51 -0.72 -6.61 4.27
N GLU A 52 -0.53 -5.50 3.56
CA GLU A 52 -0.56 -5.46 2.08
C GLU A 52 0.41 -6.49 1.48
N ALA A 53 1.63 -6.60 2.03
CA ALA A 53 2.63 -7.54 1.57
C ALA A 53 2.23 -9.01 1.84
N GLU A 54 1.66 -9.32 3.01
CA GLU A 54 1.17 -10.66 3.33
C GLU A 54 -0.01 -11.06 2.44
N VAL A 55 -0.98 -10.17 2.27
CA VAL A 55 -2.12 -10.41 1.36
C VAL A 55 -1.64 -10.58 -0.08
N GLY A 56 -0.64 -9.80 -0.52
CA GLY A 56 -0.01 -9.98 -1.84
C GLY A 56 0.62 -11.36 -2.02
N ARG A 57 1.27 -11.92 -0.98
CA ARG A 57 1.79 -13.30 -0.99
C ARG A 57 0.65 -14.32 -1.10
N LEU A 58 -0.46 -14.13 -0.40
CA LEU A 58 -1.64 -14.99 -0.49
C LEU A 58 -2.25 -14.97 -1.89
N VAL A 59 -2.47 -13.80 -2.48
CA VAL A 59 -3.00 -13.65 -3.84
C VAL A 59 -2.09 -14.38 -4.85
N LYS A 60 -0.76 -14.24 -4.73
CA LYS A 60 0.19 -14.98 -5.58
C LYS A 60 0.05 -16.50 -5.44
N LYS A 61 -0.13 -17.00 -4.21
CA LYS A 61 -0.38 -18.42 -3.94
C LYS A 61 -1.71 -18.91 -4.55
N LEU A 62 -2.75 -18.08 -4.57
CA LEU A 62 -4.03 -18.41 -5.20
C LEU A 62 -3.92 -18.41 -6.73
N SER A 63 -3.27 -17.38 -7.31
CA SER A 63 -3.07 -17.30 -8.76
C SER A 63 -2.24 -18.45 -9.33
N ALA A 64 -1.28 -18.97 -8.57
CA ALA A 64 -0.48 -20.14 -8.98
C ALA A 64 -1.30 -21.43 -9.08
N ARG A 65 -2.51 -21.47 -8.49
CA ARG A 65 -3.43 -22.61 -8.47
C ARG A 65 -4.52 -22.53 -9.54
N VAL A 66 -4.47 -21.56 -10.45
CA VAL A 66 -5.40 -21.42 -11.60
C VAL A 66 -5.14 -22.49 -12.69
N MET A 67 -4.34 -23.51 -12.39
CA MET A 67 -4.03 -24.59 -13.33
C MET A 67 -5.28 -25.41 -13.68
N PRO A 68 -5.35 -26.07 -14.86
CA PRO A 68 -6.55 -26.77 -15.33
C PRO A 68 -7.13 -27.84 -14.38
N ALA A 69 -6.32 -28.33 -13.42
CA ALA A 69 -6.70 -29.38 -12.47
C ALA A 69 -7.10 -28.85 -11.07
N GLU A 70 -6.77 -27.60 -10.75
CA GLU A 70 -7.11 -26.96 -9.48
C GLU A 70 -8.21 -25.93 -9.74
N GLY A 71 -9.46 -26.29 -9.40
CA GLY A 71 -10.68 -25.59 -9.79
C GLY A 71 -10.91 -24.22 -9.14
N LEU A 72 -9.89 -23.37 -9.01
CA LEU A 72 -10.06 -21.98 -8.57
C LEU A 72 -10.43 -21.09 -9.75
N ASP A 73 -11.46 -20.26 -9.55
CA ASP A 73 -11.92 -19.33 -10.58
C ASP A 73 -10.97 -18.12 -10.71
N PRO A 74 -10.28 -17.94 -11.85
CA PRO A 74 -9.37 -16.81 -12.05
C PRO A 74 -10.08 -15.46 -11.99
N ARG A 75 -11.35 -15.38 -12.37
CA ARG A 75 -12.12 -14.13 -12.37
C ARG A 75 -12.22 -13.59 -10.94
N TRP A 76 -12.56 -14.43 -9.98
CA TRP A 76 -12.70 -14.01 -8.58
C TRP A 76 -11.36 -13.67 -7.93
N ILE A 77 -10.27 -14.34 -8.32
CA ILE A 77 -8.92 -13.97 -7.87
C ILE A 77 -8.53 -12.58 -8.38
N LEU A 78 -8.83 -12.26 -9.64
CA LEU A 78 -8.54 -10.95 -10.23
C LEU A 78 -9.38 -9.82 -9.61
N ILE A 79 -10.66 -10.08 -9.34
CA ILE A 79 -11.55 -9.15 -8.62
C ILE A 79 -10.98 -8.90 -7.23
N GLY A 80 -10.75 -9.95 -6.44
CA GLY A 80 -10.21 -9.84 -5.09
C GLY A 80 -8.87 -9.08 -5.05
N ARG A 81 -7.94 -9.37 -5.96
CA ARG A 81 -6.67 -8.64 -6.06
C ARG A 81 -6.89 -7.14 -6.26
N THR A 82 -7.78 -6.76 -7.17
CA THR A 82 -8.03 -5.35 -7.52
C THR A 82 -8.72 -4.62 -6.38
N ASP A 83 -9.69 -5.25 -5.74
CA ASP A 83 -10.44 -4.68 -4.62
C ASP A 83 -9.57 -4.53 -3.38
N LEU A 84 -8.73 -5.52 -3.08
CA LEU A 84 -7.78 -5.46 -1.97
C LEU A 84 -6.74 -4.36 -2.19
N GLN A 85 -6.20 -4.23 -3.40
CA GLN A 85 -5.30 -3.11 -3.75
C GLN A 85 -6.00 -1.77 -3.53
N THR A 86 -7.22 -1.62 -4.02
CA THR A 86 -8.02 -0.40 -3.83
C THR A 86 -8.29 -0.12 -2.35
N GLY A 87 -8.60 -1.16 -1.57
CA GLY A 87 -8.82 -1.08 -0.13
C GLY A 87 -7.58 -0.60 0.64
N PHE A 88 -6.42 -1.22 0.40
CA PHE A 88 -5.15 -0.78 1.00
C PHE A 88 -4.81 0.65 0.62
N MET A 89 -5.05 1.05 -0.63
CA MET A 89 -4.87 2.42 -1.07
C MET A 89 -5.79 3.40 -0.32
N ALA A 90 -7.06 3.03 -0.11
CA ALA A 90 -8.00 3.85 0.64
C ALA A 90 -7.59 4.01 2.11
N LEU A 91 -7.13 2.93 2.76
CA LEU A 91 -6.61 2.97 4.14
C LEU A 91 -5.39 3.89 4.26
N VAL A 92 -4.42 3.72 3.36
CA VAL A 92 -3.23 4.57 3.26
C VAL A 92 -3.62 6.03 3.08
N ARG A 93 -4.60 6.33 2.21
CA ARG A 93 -5.08 7.70 1.97
C ARG A 93 -5.79 8.28 3.20
N ALA A 94 -6.58 7.48 3.91
CA ALA A 94 -7.25 7.88 5.15
C ALA A 94 -6.25 8.30 6.23
N ILE A 95 -5.10 7.62 6.31
CA ILE A 95 -4.00 8.02 7.19
C ILE A 95 -3.30 9.27 6.62
N ALA A 96 -2.90 9.26 5.35
CA ALA A 96 -2.09 10.33 4.76
C ALA A 96 -2.80 11.70 4.73
N ARG A 97 -4.13 11.73 4.55
CA ARG A 97 -4.96 12.94 4.39
C ARG A 97 -4.26 13.99 3.50
N PRO A 98 -4.00 13.68 2.22
CA PRO A 98 -3.33 14.62 1.32
C PRO A 98 -4.10 15.94 1.25
N ALA A 99 -3.38 17.06 1.30
CA ALA A 99 -4.00 18.40 1.29
C ALA A 99 -4.58 18.77 -0.09
N THR A 100 -4.29 17.97 -1.12
CA THR A 100 -4.87 18.09 -2.45
C THR A 100 -5.91 16.98 -2.62
N GLU A 101 -7.16 17.32 -2.36
CA GLU A 101 -8.29 16.59 -2.90
C GLU A 101 -8.71 17.30 -4.18
N LEU A 102 -8.52 16.61 -5.32
CA LEU A 102 -9.05 16.95 -6.66
C LEU A 102 -8.75 18.37 -7.19
#